data_AF-A0A812Z0M0-F1
#
_entry.id   AF-A0A812Z0M0-F1
#
_cell.length_a   1.000
_cell.length_b   1.000
_cell.length_c   1.000
_cell.angle_alpha   90.00
_cell.angle_beta   90.00
_cell.angle_gamma   90.00
#
_symmetry.space_group_name_H-M   'P 1'
#
loop_
_entity.id
_entity.type
_entity.pdbx_description
1 polymer ?
#
loop_
_entity_poly.entity_id
_entity_poly.type
_entity_poly.pdbx_seq_one_letter_code
_entity_poly.pdbx_strand_id
1 'polypeptide(L)'
;MGAVDIVDIPIRLTEELLVTLAIVIALVFIWTYRANIMMALTGDTKLHGSFLDCVWCCCFQCCGLCTGEWTGCFTMFPCCPARWRRQNLVRMVGKQMGLSNYTVELRNLVVGDLPFDGREDIFLSVECSSNPAMRTSVAEDRLAKVIHFPEVLTVRVRHCFLEENVRITVLCLNVVGSEELCTITMSAMNVIDWARDPSERIKRFQLKTVNHNNIDRETPAWLLVEFGEPIEVRDLDNIRSVDTIRTTTHDMTRFSQHSVAEYKHTYYLLDAAGHAIDEPFEEDLSDIRRMRTNASDLGLGFRLLLSTALVCKPS
;
A
#
# COMPACT_ATOMS: atom_id res chain seq x y z
N MET A 1 -6.95 -64.16 0.94
CA MET A 1 -6.80 -63.58 -0.41
C MET A 1 -8.20 -63.26 -0.89
N GLY A 2 -8.65 -62.02 -0.68
CA GLY A 2 -9.97 -61.58 -1.16
C GLY A 2 -9.91 -61.43 -2.68
N ALA A 3 -10.87 -62.01 -3.38
CA ALA A 3 -11.06 -61.75 -4.80
C ALA A 3 -11.32 -60.25 -4.95
N VAL A 4 -10.38 -59.54 -5.58
CA VAL A 4 -10.59 -58.15 -5.98
C VAL A 4 -11.59 -58.20 -7.12
N ASP A 5 -12.79 -57.70 -6.88
CA ASP A 5 -13.87 -57.69 -7.87
C ASP A 5 -13.44 -56.86 -9.08
N ILE A 6 -13.18 -57.56 -10.19
CA ILE A 6 -12.74 -57.00 -11.48
C ILE A 6 -13.75 -55.95 -12.02
N VAL A 7 -14.97 -55.93 -11.49
CA VAL A 7 -16.06 -55.03 -11.87
C VAL A 7 -15.93 -53.62 -11.25
N ASP A 8 -15.22 -53.45 -10.14
CA ASP A 8 -15.13 -52.16 -9.44
C ASP A 8 -14.15 -51.18 -10.10
N ILE A 9 -13.19 -51.69 -10.86
CA ILE A 9 -12.12 -50.91 -11.50
C ILE A 9 -12.67 -49.90 -12.52
N PRO A 10 -13.56 -50.26 -13.48
CA PRO A 10 -14.08 -49.29 -14.46
C PRO A 10 -14.96 -48.20 -13.85
N ILE A 11 -15.69 -48.50 -12.76
CA ILE A 11 -16.57 -47.53 -12.10
C ILE A 11 -15.72 -46.43 -11.45
N ARG A 12 -14.71 -46.80 -10.66
CA ARG A 12 -13.79 -45.84 -10.03
C ARG A 12 -13.05 -44.99 -11.04
N LEU A 13 -12.55 -45.59 -12.13
CA LEU A 13 -11.87 -44.85 -13.19
C LEU A 13 -12.80 -43.80 -13.84
N THR A 14 -14.07 -44.15 -14.04
CA THR A 14 -15.06 -43.23 -14.62
C THR A 14 -15.37 -42.08 -13.66
N GLU A 15 -15.49 -42.36 -12.36
CA GLU A 15 -15.68 -41.34 -11.33
C GLU A 15 -14.48 -40.37 -11.25
N GLU A 16 -13.26 -40.89 -11.22
CA GLU A 16 -12.03 -40.08 -11.19
C GLU A 16 -11.91 -39.20 -12.44
N LEU A 17 -12.25 -39.73 -13.62
CA LEU A 17 -12.22 -38.99 -14.87
C LEU A 17 -13.26 -37.87 -14.89
N LEU A 18 -14.48 -38.14 -14.37
CA LEU A 18 -15.55 -37.15 -14.28
C LEU A 18 -15.18 -36.02 -13.29
N VAL A 19 -14.64 -36.36 -12.11
CA VAL A 19 -14.16 -35.37 -11.13
C VAL A 19 -13.04 -34.52 -11.72
N THR A 20 -12.07 -35.15 -12.39
CA THR A 20 -10.98 -34.43 -13.06
C THR A 20 -11.51 -33.48 -14.13
N LEU A 21 -12.45 -33.94 -14.97
CA LEU A 21 -13.10 -33.11 -15.99
C LEU A 21 -13.85 -31.93 -15.36
N ALA A 22 -14.59 -32.16 -14.27
CA ALA A 22 -15.30 -31.11 -13.55
C ALA A 22 -14.35 -30.06 -12.98
N ILE A 23 -13.21 -30.48 -12.40
CA ILE A 23 -12.16 -29.57 -11.92
C ILE A 23 -11.57 -28.76 -13.07
N VAL A 24 -11.28 -29.38 -14.22
CA VAL A 24 -10.76 -28.66 -15.39
C VAL A 24 -11.76 -27.62 -15.89
N ILE A 25 -13.04 -27.97 -16.00
CA ILE A 25 -14.10 -27.02 -16.39
C ILE A 25 -14.19 -25.86 -15.39
N ALA A 26 -14.16 -26.15 -14.08
CA ALA A 26 -14.17 -25.13 -13.04
C ALA A 26 -12.95 -24.21 -13.12
N LEU A 27 -11.75 -24.76 -13.36
CA LEU A 27 -10.52 -23.98 -13.53
C LEU A 27 -10.57 -23.10 -14.79
N VAL A 28 -11.09 -23.61 -15.91
CA VAL A 28 -11.30 -22.81 -17.14
C VAL A 28 -12.31 -21.70 -16.90
N PHE A 29 -13.40 -21.97 -16.18
CA PHE A 29 -14.38 -20.95 -15.82
C PHE A 29 -13.77 -19.88 -14.90
N ILE A 30 -13.05 -20.29 -13.85
CA ILE A 30 -12.34 -19.38 -12.94
C ILE A 30 -11.34 -18.53 -13.71
N TRP A 31 -10.59 -19.13 -14.66
CA TRP A 31 -9.62 -18.42 -15.47
C TRP A 31 -10.27 -17.41 -16.42
N THR A 32 -11.33 -17.83 -17.12
CA THR A 32 -12.05 -17.00 -18.10
C THR A 32 -12.75 -15.83 -17.44
N TYR A 33 -13.39 -16.07 -16.29
CA TYR A 33 -14.14 -15.06 -15.53
C TYR A 33 -13.35 -14.49 -14.35
N ARG A 34 -12.02 -14.61 -14.35
CA ARG A 34 -11.16 -14.23 -13.22
C ARG A 34 -11.41 -12.79 -12.74
N ALA A 35 -11.63 -11.84 -13.65
CA ALA A 35 -11.85 -10.44 -13.29
C ALA A 35 -13.17 -10.23 -12.53
N ASN A 36 -14.25 -10.88 -12.99
CA ASN A 36 -15.56 -10.80 -12.34
C ASN A 36 -15.56 -11.52 -10.99
N ILE A 37 -14.90 -12.69 -10.93
CA ILE A 37 -14.75 -13.46 -9.69
C ILE A 37 -13.92 -12.67 -8.69
N MET A 38 -12.82 -12.06 -9.13
CA MET A 38 -12.00 -11.19 -8.29
C MET A 38 -12.81 -10.01 -7.77
N MET A 39 -13.50 -9.29 -8.65
CA MET A 39 -14.36 -8.17 -8.25
C MET A 39 -15.47 -8.61 -7.28
N ALA A 40 -16.06 -9.79 -7.46
CA ALA A 40 -17.07 -10.32 -6.55
C ALA A 40 -16.51 -10.74 -5.19
N LEU A 41 -15.29 -11.29 -5.14
CA LEU A 41 -14.67 -11.79 -3.90
C LEU A 41 -13.98 -10.70 -3.10
N THR A 42 -13.27 -9.78 -3.75
CA THR A 42 -12.45 -8.75 -3.07
C THR A 42 -13.06 -7.35 -3.16
N GLY A 43 -14.08 -7.15 -4.01
CA GLY A 43 -14.57 -5.81 -4.33
C GLY A 43 -13.61 -5.02 -5.22
N ASP A 44 -12.51 -5.62 -5.68
CA ASP A 44 -11.47 -4.97 -6.48
C ASP A 44 -11.18 -5.77 -7.76
N THR A 45 -10.84 -5.03 -8.81
CA THR A 45 -10.47 -5.59 -10.12
C THR A 45 -9.05 -6.17 -10.12
N LYS A 46 -8.21 -5.81 -9.14
CA LYS A 46 -6.82 -6.24 -9.04
C LYS A 46 -6.54 -6.95 -7.71
N LEU A 47 -5.71 -7.99 -7.77
CA LEU A 47 -5.07 -8.57 -6.59
C LEU A 47 -3.85 -7.72 -6.23
N HIS A 48 -3.83 -7.16 -5.03
CA HIS A 48 -2.69 -6.39 -4.53
C HIS A 48 -1.55 -7.25 -3.97
N GLY A 49 -1.63 -8.58 -4.12
CA GLY A 49 -0.60 -9.52 -3.65
C GLY A 49 0.34 -9.93 -4.77
N SER A 50 1.61 -9.55 -4.66
CA SER A 50 2.70 -10.05 -5.52
C SER A 50 3.34 -11.31 -4.93
N PHE A 51 4.10 -12.06 -5.74
CA PHE A 51 4.90 -13.18 -5.25
C PHE A 51 5.87 -12.75 -4.13
N LEU A 52 6.42 -11.53 -4.25
CA LEU A 52 7.30 -10.95 -3.24
C LEU A 52 6.56 -10.68 -1.92
N ASP A 53 5.27 -10.32 -1.96
CA ASP A 53 4.44 -10.21 -0.76
C ASP A 53 4.28 -11.56 -0.06
N CYS A 54 4.08 -12.64 -0.83
CA CYS A 54 4.00 -13.98 -0.27
C CYS A 54 5.32 -14.40 0.39
N VAL A 55 6.46 -14.15 -0.26
CA VAL A 55 7.78 -14.45 0.31
C VAL A 55 8.02 -13.60 1.56
N TRP A 56 7.69 -12.31 1.52
CA TRP A 56 7.82 -11.42 2.66
C TRP A 56 6.95 -11.88 3.85
N CYS A 57 5.67 -12.16 3.58
CA CYS A 57 4.71 -12.59 4.59
C CYS A 57 5.11 -13.94 5.20
N CYS A 58 5.42 -14.94 4.38
CA CYS A 58 5.73 -16.30 4.84
C CYS A 58 7.11 -16.39 5.51
N CYS A 59 8.15 -15.82 4.90
CA CYS A 59 9.53 -16.02 5.36
C CYS A 59 9.96 -14.99 6.42
N PHE A 60 9.45 -13.76 6.37
CA PHE A 60 9.93 -12.67 7.23
C PHE A 60 8.90 -12.25 8.28
N GLN A 61 7.60 -12.43 8.02
CA GLN A 61 6.54 -12.07 8.97
C GLN A 61 5.88 -13.28 9.65
N CYS A 62 6.38 -14.49 9.43
CA CYS A 62 5.78 -15.73 9.96
C CYS A 62 4.26 -15.81 9.67
N CYS A 63 3.87 -15.57 8.41
CA CYS A 63 2.47 -15.49 7.98
C CYS A 63 1.67 -14.37 8.70
N GLY A 64 2.33 -13.27 9.02
CA GLY A 64 1.75 -12.13 9.74
C GLY A 64 1.74 -12.27 11.27
N LEU A 65 2.28 -13.36 11.83
CA LEU A 65 2.37 -13.55 13.28
C LEU A 65 3.46 -12.70 13.94
N CYS A 66 4.42 -12.19 13.17
CA CYS A 66 5.54 -11.42 13.68
C CYS A 66 5.85 -10.21 12.80
N THR A 67 5.91 -9.00 13.38
CA THR A 67 6.34 -7.80 12.66
C THR A 67 7.87 -7.67 12.61
N GLY A 68 8.60 -8.48 13.39
CA GLY A 68 10.06 -8.38 13.57
C GLY A 68 10.48 -7.28 14.54
N GLU A 69 9.56 -6.57 15.18
CA GLU A 69 9.87 -5.45 16.09
C GLU A 69 10.75 -5.83 17.28
N TRP A 70 10.63 -7.09 17.76
CA TRP A 70 11.49 -7.62 18.81
C TRP A 70 12.98 -7.51 18.45
N THR A 71 13.35 -7.53 17.17
CA THR A 71 14.74 -7.38 16.74
C THR A 71 15.32 -5.99 16.98
N GLY A 72 14.48 -5.00 17.23
CA GLY A 72 14.90 -3.65 17.59
C GLY A 72 15.67 -3.59 18.92
N CYS A 73 15.56 -4.59 19.79
CA CYS A 73 16.33 -4.63 21.03
C CYS A 73 17.82 -4.88 20.81
N PHE A 74 18.17 -5.68 19.79
CA PHE A 74 19.57 -5.97 19.46
C PHE A 74 20.30 -4.77 18.85
N THR A 75 19.56 -3.79 18.34
CA THR A 75 20.14 -2.56 17.79
C THR A 75 20.15 -1.41 18.80
N MET A 76 19.78 -1.63 20.07
CA MET A 76 19.80 -0.57 21.07
C MET A 76 21.20 -0.26 21.64
N PHE A 77 22.18 -1.15 21.44
CA PHE A 77 23.50 -0.98 22.03
C PHE A 77 24.22 0.27 21.50
N PRO A 78 24.97 1.00 22.36
CA PRO A 78 25.74 2.17 21.94
C PRO A 78 26.77 1.88 20.84
N CYS A 79 27.24 0.63 20.73
CA CYS A 79 28.17 0.20 19.69
C CYS A 79 27.52 0.07 18.30
N CYS A 80 26.18 0.01 18.20
CA CYS A 80 25.51 0.01 16.90
C CYS A 80 25.63 1.38 16.24
N PRO A 81 25.96 1.45 14.93
CA PRO A 81 25.95 2.70 14.18
C PRO A 81 24.63 3.44 14.36
N ALA A 82 24.66 4.76 14.50
CA ALA A 82 23.46 5.58 14.74
C ALA A 82 22.33 5.28 13.75
N ARG A 83 22.68 5.02 12.48
CA ARG A 83 21.76 4.63 11.40
C ARG A 83 20.95 3.34 11.66
N TRP A 84 21.46 2.42 12.48
CA TRP A 84 20.82 1.12 12.74
C TRP A 84 20.14 1.09 14.09
N ARG A 85 20.39 2.08 14.96
CA ARG A 85 19.87 2.04 16.33
C ARG A 85 18.35 2.05 16.32
N ARG A 86 17.77 1.14 17.12
CA ARG A 86 16.32 0.95 17.28
C ARG A 86 15.58 0.56 15.99
N GLN A 87 16.28 0.19 14.92
CA GLN A 87 15.63 -0.29 13.71
C GLN A 87 15.27 -1.77 13.80
N ASN A 88 14.17 -2.14 13.14
CA ASN A 88 13.75 -3.51 12.94
C ASN A 88 14.69 -4.19 11.92
N LEU A 89 15.52 -5.12 12.39
CA LEU A 89 16.53 -5.81 11.58
C LEU A 89 15.90 -6.64 10.47
N VAL A 90 14.76 -7.28 10.73
CA VAL A 90 14.01 -8.06 9.71
C VAL A 90 13.60 -7.13 8.57
N ARG A 91 13.06 -5.95 8.89
CA ARG A 91 12.70 -4.93 7.90
C ARG A 91 13.92 -4.38 7.16
N MET A 92 15.04 -4.17 7.85
CA MET A 92 16.27 -3.71 7.23
C MET A 92 16.83 -4.72 6.22
N VAL A 93 16.89 -6.00 6.60
CA VAL A 93 17.30 -7.10 5.70
C VAL A 93 16.32 -7.22 4.54
N GLY A 94 15.01 -7.17 4.80
CA GLY A 94 13.98 -7.15 3.75
C GLY A 94 14.15 -6.01 2.76
N LYS A 95 14.45 -4.80 3.23
CA LYS A 95 14.76 -3.63 2.40
C LYS A 95 16.00 -3.84 1.55
N GLN A 96 17.06 -4.46 2.09
CA GLN A 96 18.28 -4.77 1.34
C GLN A 96 18.06 -5.86 0.29
N MET A 97 17.22 -6.85 0.59
CA MET A 97 16.85 -7.91 -0.34
C MET A 97 15.81 -7.49 -1.39
N GLY A 98 15.29 -6.26 -1.31
CA GLY A 98 14.24 -5.78 -2.22
C GLY A 98 12.87 -6.42 -1.97
N LEU A 99 12.65 -7.03 -0.80
CA LEU A 99 11.37 -7.63 -0.40
C LEU A 99 10.45 -6.63 0.31
N SER A 100 11.04 -5.62 0.95
CA SER A 100 10.30 -4.58 1.65
C SER A 100 10.23 -3.30 0.81
N ASN A 101 9.11 -2.58 0.94
CA ASN A 101 8.85 -1.36 0.19
C ASN A 101 9.68 -0.19 0.75
N TYR A 102 10.22 0.61 -0.18
CA TYR A 102 10.66 1.97 0.03
C TYR A 102 9.52 2.92 -0.27
N THR A 103 9.38 3.94 0.56
CA THR A 103 8.45 5.02 0.29
C THR A 103 9.22 6.13 -0.38
N VAL A 104 8.74 6.61 -1.52
CA VAL A 104 9.33 7.69 -2.31
C VAL A 104 8.26 8.74 -2.55
N GLU A 105 8.58 9.99 -2.32
CA GLU A 105 7.72 11.13 -2.63
C GLU A 105 8.09 11.71 -3.99
N LEU A 106 7.07 11.91 -4.83
CA LEU A 106 7.16 12.65 -6.08
C LEU A 106 6.63 14.06 -5.82
N ARG A 107 7.49 15.05 -6.04
CA ARG A 107 7.23 16.48 -5.78
C ARG A 107 7.50 17.30 -7.03
N ASN A 108 7.07 18.56 -6.99
CA ASN A 108 7.36 19.55 -8.02
C ASN A 108 7.07 19.02 -9.43
N LEU A 109 5.88 18.44 -9.59
CA LEU A 109 5.44 17.83 -10.84
C LEU A 109 5.11 18.93 -11.84
N VAL A 110 5.86 18.98 -12.94
CA VAL A 110 5.66 19.96 -14.01
C VAL A 110 5.67 19.25 -15.35
N VAL A 111 4.62 19.41 -16.13
CA VAL A 111 4.57 18.90 -17.51
C VAL A 111 4.60 20.06 -18.50
N GLY A 112 5.15 19.81 -19.68
CA GLY A 112 5.16 20.81 -20.73
C GLY A 112 5.21 20.23 -22.13
N ASP A 113 4.93 21.10 -23.10
CA ASP A 113 4.88 20.80 -24.52
C ASP A 113 3.95 19.61 -24.88
N LEU A 114 2.80 19.52 -24.21
CA LEU A 114 1.82 18.44 -24.37
C LEU A 114 1.14 18.47 -25.76
N PRO A 115 0.74 17.31 -26.33
CA PRO A 115 0.30 17.21 -27.73
C PRO A 115 -1.19 17.56 -27.93
N PHE A 116 -1.62 18.75 -27.51
CA PHE A 116 -2.98 19.25 -27.76
C PHE A 116 -2.99 20.77 -28.01
N ASP A 117 -3.91 21.23 -28.85
CA ASP A 117 -4.03 22.64 -29.21
C ASP A 117 -5.17 23.28 -28.40
N GLY A 118 -4.87 24.36 -27.68
CA GLY A 118 -5.86 25.10 -26.89
C GLY A 118 -5.68 24.98 -25.39
N ARG A 119 -6.79 25.04 -24.66
CA ARG A 119 -6.86 24.93 -23.21
C ARG A 119 -7.73 23.74 -22.86
N GLU A 120 -7.23 22.92 -21.95
CA GLU A 120 -7.88 21.68 -21.55
C GLU A 120 -7.72 21.46 -20.04
N ASP A 121 -8.55 20.57 -19.49
CA ASP A 121 -8.53 20.18 -18.09
C ASP A 121 -7.63 18.95 -17.91
N ILE A 122 -6.50 19.11 -17.22
CA ILE A 122 -5.43 18.11 -17.25
C ILE A 122 -5.08 17.63 -15.86
N PHE A 123 -4.82 16.33 -15.72
CA PHE A 123 -4.33 15.75 -14.47
C PHE A 123 -3.31 14.63 -14.74
N LEU A 124 -2.52 14.33 -13.73
CA LEU A 124 -1.57 13.21 -13.72
C LEU A 124 -2.15 12.02 -12.95
N SER A 125 -1.91 10.82 -13.48
CA SER A 125 -2.13 9.55 -12.79
C SER A 125 -0.81 8.81 -12.63
N VAL A 126 -0.49 8.39 -11.42
CA VAL A 126 0.69 7.61 -11.08
C VAL A 126 0.26 6.21 -10.65
N GLU A 127 0.71 5.21 -11.38
CA GLU A 127 0.43 3.80 -11.13
C GLU A 127 1.74 3.07 -10.81
N CYS A 128 1.71 2.22 -9.79
CA CYS A 128 2.86 1.42 -9.40
C CYS A 128 2.40 0.16 -8.67
N SER A 129 2.55 -1.01 -9.30
CA SER A 129 2.29 -2.35 -8.77
C SER A 129 1.21 -2.42 -7.69
N SER A 130 1.62 -2.40 -6.42
CA SER A 130 0.78 -2.60 -5.23
C SER A 130 0.02 -1.34 -4.76
N ASN A 131 0.28 -0.19 -5.35
CA ASN A 131 -0.42 1.05 -5.03
C ASN A 131 -1.61 1.25 -5.99
N PRO A 132 -2.79 1.61 -5.47
CA PRO A 132 -3.87 2.06 -6.34
C PRO A 132 -3.42 3.28 -7.14
N ALA A 133 -4.04 3.49 -8.31
CA ALA A 133 -3.74 4.63 -9.17
C ALA A 133 -3.97 5.94 -8.40
N MET A 134 -2.90 6.70 -8.17
CA MET A 134 -2.96 8.00 -7.49
C MET A 134 -3.14 9.09 -8.53
N ARG A 135 -4.08 10.00 -8.29
CA ARG A 135 -4.37 11.12 -9.20
C ARG A 135 -4.11 12.45 -8.51
N THR A 136 -3.58 13.39 -9.28
CA THR A 136 -3.51 14.81 -8.88
C THR A 136 -4.87 15.47 -9.04
N SER A 137 -5.02 16.69 -8.52
CA SER A 137 -6.18 17.51 -8.88
C SER A 137 -6.16 17.89 -10.35
N VAL A 138 -7.33 18.22 -10.87
CA VAL A 138 -7.50 18.67 -12.26
C VAL A 138 -7.01 20.11 -12.34
N ALA A 139 -6.03 20.34 -13.22
CA ALA A 139 -5.57 21.67 -13.57
C ALA A 139 -6.46 22.20 -14.70
N GLU A 140 -7.47 22.98 -14.31
CA GLU A 140 -8.50 23.51 -15.20
C GLU A 140 -7.98 24.59 -16.16
N ASP A 141 -8.50 24.60 -17.39
CA ASP A 141 -8.27 25.62 -18.43
C ASP A 141 -6.78 25.97 -18.66
N ARG A 142 -5.90 24.96 -18.63
CA ARG A 142 -4.45 25.16 -18.75
C ARG A 142 -3.96 25.04 -20.20
N LEU A 143 -2.96 25.85 -20.53
CA LEU A 143 -2.26 25.77 -21.81
C LEU A 143 -1.26 24.60 -21.82
N ALA A 144 -1.12 23.97 -22.98
CA ALA A 144 -0.22 22.82 -23.19
C ALA A 144 1.28 23.09 -22.93
N LYS A 145 1.70 24.35 -22.79
CA LYS A 145 3.11 24.74 -22.77
C LYS A 145 3.80 24.34 -21.47
N VAL A 146 3.21 24.70 -20.32
CA VAL A 146 3.71 24.37 -18.98
C VAL A 146 2.55 24.31 -18.01
N ILE A 147 2.45 23.21 -17.25
CA ILE A 147 1.43 22.98 -16.23
C ILE A 147 2.12 22.50 -14.96
N HIS A 148 1.80 23.15 -13.84
CA HIS A 148 2.35 22.82 -12.53
C HIS A 148 1.29 22.14 -11.66
N PHE A 149 1.68 21.06 -10.99
CA PHE A 149 0.86 20.35 -10.02
C PHE A 149 1.48 20.51 -8.62
N PRO A 150 0.77 21.14 -7.66
CA PRO A 150 1.30 21.41 -6.32
C PRO A 150 1.33 20.16 -5.40
N GLU A 151 0.73 19.05 -5.81
CA GLU A 151 0.60 17.85 -5.00
C GLU A 151 1.92 17.10 -4.81
N VAL A 152 2.02 16.44 -3.66
CA VAL A 152 3.07 15.46 -3.36
C VAL A 152 2.45 14.07 -3.38
N LEU A 153 2.91 13.22 -4.30
CA LEU A 153 2.43 11.84 -4.42
C LEU A 153 3.40 10.89 -3.74
N THR A 154 2.89 9.97 -2.92
CA THR A 154 3.72 9.01 -2.17
C THR A 154 3.60 7.63 -2.78
N VAL A 155 4.68 7.13 -3.38
CA VAL A 155 4.71 5.83 -4.04
C VAL A 155 5.49 4.83 -3.19
N ARG A 156 4.97 3.62 -3.04
CA ARG A 156 5.66 2.51 -2.38
C ARG A 156 6.24 1.57 -3.41
N VAL A 157 7.57 1.54 -3.53
CA VAL A 157 8.32 0.79 -4.54
C VAL A 157 9.32 -0.15 -3.90
N ARG A 158 9.62 -1.29 -4.51
CA ARG A 158 10.69 -2.18 -4.05
C ARG A 158 11.96 -2.00 -4.85
N HIS A 159 13.09 -2.19 -4.16
CA HIS A 159 14.40 -2.26 -4.81
C HIS A 159 14.65 -3.67 -5.37
N CYS A 160 13.81 -4.10 -6.31
CA CYS A 160 13.86 -5.42 -6.94
C CYS A 160 13.56 -5.30 -8.44
N PHE A 161 14.21 -6.13 -9.27
CA PHE A 161 13.96 -6.18 -10.70
C PHE A 161 12.60 -6.81 -11.07
N LEU A 162 11.99 -7.55 -10.14
CA LEU A 162 10.66 -8.14 -10.30
C LEU A 162 9.53 -7.15 -9.98
N GLU A 163 9.87 -6.00 -9.38
CA GLU A 163 8.89 -4.95 -9.13
C GLU A 163 8.46 -4.32 -10.46
N GLU A 164 7.17 -4.03 -10.61
CA GLU A 164 6.69 -3.36 -11.81
C GLU A 164 7.20 -1.92 -11.90
N ASN A 165 7.38 -1.45 -13.14
CA ASN A 165 7.79 -0.08 -13.40
C ASN A 165 6.76 0.93 -12.90
N VAL A 166 7.22 2.07 -12.40
CA VAL A 166 6.36 3.21 -12.09
C VAL A 166 5.88 3.83 -13.41
N ARG A 167 4.58 3.87 -13.62
CA ARG A 167 3.94 4.46 -14.80
C ARG A 167 3.30 5.78 -14.42
N ILE A 168 3.73 6.86 -15.07
CA ILE A 168 3.11 8.18 -14.94
C ILE A 168 2.41 8.49 -16.26
N THR A 169 1.12 8.80 -16.19
CA THR A 169 0.29 9.10 -17.35
C THR A 169 -0.29 10.50 -17.18
N VAL A 170 -0.20 11.30 -18.25
CA VAL A 170 -0.86 12.60 -18.36
C VAL A 170 -2.20 12.37 -19.04
N LEU A 171 -3.28 12.79 -18.39
CA LEU A 171 -4.65 12.61 -18.87
C LEU A 171 -5.34 13.95 -19.10
N CYS A 172 -6.12 14.01 -20.17
CA CYS A 172 -7.08 15.06 -20.44
C CYS A 172 -8.45 14.63 -19.94
N LEU A 173 -9.15 15.48 -19.21
CA LEU A 173 -10.51 15.24 -18.78
C LEU A 173 -11.47 15.64 -19.91
N ASN A 174 -12.37 14.73 -20.26
CA ASN A 174 -13.43 14.91 -21.24
C ASN A 174 -14.79 14.74 -20.55
N VAL A 175 -15.87 15.19 -21.19
CA VAL A 175 -17.25 15.07 -20.66
C VAL A 175 -17.63 13.62 -20.31
N VAL A 176 -17.09 12.65 -21.05
CA VAL A 176 -17.45 11.22 -20.93
C VAL A 176 -16.40 10.42 -20.13
N GLY A 177 -15.27 11.03 -19.74
CA GLY A 177 -14.21 10.31 -19.04
C GLY A 177 -12.86 11.01 -19.14
N SER A 178 -11.79 10.25 -19.33
CA SER A 178 -10.44 10.80 -19.48
C SER A 178 -9.70 10.13 -20.63
N GLU A 179 -8.93 10.90 -21.37
CA GLU A 179 -8.09 10.44 -22.48
C GLU A 179 -6.61 10.50 -22.09
N GLU A 180 -5.85 9.44 -22.36
CA GLU A 180 -4.41 9.42 -22.10
C GLU A 180 -3.67 10.19 -23.21
N LEU A 181 -3.03 11.30 -22.85
CA LEU A 181 -2.24 12.10 -23.81
C LEU A 181 -0.84 11.51 -23.98
N CYS A 182 -0.15 11.33 -22.85
CA CYS A 182 1.24 10.90 -22.83
C CYS A 182 1.51 10.00 -21.62
N THR A 183 2.50 9.13 -21.75
CA THR A 183 2.91 8.21 -20.69
C THR A 183 4.42 8.09 -20.61
N ILE A 184 4.91 7.83 -19.40
CA ILE A 184 6.28 7.42 -19.15
C ILE A 184 6.30 6.24 -18.18
N THR A 185 7.23 5.32 -18.44
CA THR A 185 7.51 4.19 -17.57
C THR A 185 8.95 4.27 -17.08
N MET A 186 9.15 4.08 -15.78
CA MET A 186 10.46 4.17 -15.14
C MET A 186 10.67 2.97 -14.22
N SER A 187 11.91 2.48 -14.15
CA SER A 187 12.27 1.39 -13.23
C SER A 187 12.10 1.84 -11.77
N ALA A 188 11.45 1.00 -10.96
CA ALA A 188 11.31 1.21 -9.53
C ALA A 188 12.66 1.38 -8.82
N MET A 189 13.71 0.68 -9.28
CA MET A 189 15.06 0.80 -8.72
C MET A 189 15.64 2.20 -8.95
N ASN A 190 15.53 2.73 -10.18
CA ASN A 190 16.03 4.05 -10.50
C ASN A 190 15.33 5.15 -9.68
N VAL A 191 14.02 5.01 -9.47
CA VAL A 191 13.24 5.93 -8.62
C VAL A 191 13.79 5.98 -7.19
N ILE A 192 14.15 4.83 -6.63
CA ILE A 192 14.75 4.74 -5.29
C ILE A 192 16.15 5.37 -5.26
N ASP A 193 16.96 5.11 -6.29
CA ASP A 193 18.32 5.65 -6.37
C ASP A 193 18.32 7.18 -6.50
N TRP A 194 17.45 7.73 -7.36
CA TRP A 194 17.30 9.18 -7.51
C TRP A 194 16.74 9.86 -6.25
N ALA A 195 15.87 9.20 -5.49
CA ALA A 195 15.37 9.74 -4.22
C ALA A 195 16.49 9.87 -3.16
N ARG A 196 17.42 8.90 -3.14
CA ARG A 196 18.52 8.84 -2.17
C ARG A 196 19.62 9.84 -2.45
N ASP A 197 19.99 10.05 -3.71
CA ASP A 197 21.08 10.96 -4.09
C ASP A 197 20.57 12.41 -4.22
N PRO A 198 20.96 13.34 -3.31
CA PRO A 198 20.52 14.74 -3.36
C PRO A 198 20.85 15.45 -4.68
N SER A 199 21.93 15.07 -5.36
CA SER A 199 22.36 15.69 -6.61
C SER A 199 21.51 15.26 -7.80
N GLU A 200 20.81 14.14 -7.69
CA GLU A 200 20.04 13.52 -8.77
C GLU A 200 18.52 13.57 -8.58
N ARG A 201 18.03 14.20 -7.51
CA ARG A 201 16.60 14.23 -7.17
C ARG A 201 15.71 14.82 -8.25
N ILE A 202 16.19 15.82 -8.99
CA ILE A 202 15.39 16.49 -10.01
C ILE A 202 15.74 15.91 -11.36
N LYS A 203 14.77 15.31 -12.03
CA LYS A 203 14.92 14.77 -13.38
C LYS A 203 13.86 15.35 -14.30
N ARG A 204 14.24 15.55 -15.57
CA ARG A 204 13.34 15.90 -16.66
C ARG A 204 13.31 14.75 -17.65
N PHE A 205 12.14 14.19 -17.89
CA PHE A 205 11.94 13.07 -18.77
C PHE A 205 11.16 13.47 -20.01
N GLN A 206 11.46 12.80 -21.12
CA GLN A 206 10.63 12.85 -22.31
C GLN A 206 9.44 11.90 -22.16
N LEU A 207 8.24 12.40 -22.44
CA LEU A 207 7.01 11.61 -22.42
C LEU A 207 6.77 10.96 -23.78
N LYS A 208 6.23 9.74 -23.80
CA LYS A 208 5.77 9.06 -25.02
C LYS A 208 4.30 9.40 -25.26
N THR A 209 3.96 9.89 -26.45
CA THR A 209 2.56 10.11 -26.83
C THR A 209 1.85 8.77 -27.02
N VAL A 210 0.62 8.66 -26.51
CA VAL A 210 -0.18 7.42 -26.64
C VAL A 210 -0.88 7.39 -28.00
N ASN A 211 -1.42 8.53 -28.42
CA ASN A 211 -2.04 8.67 -29.72
C ASN A 211 -0.99 8.99 -30.78
N HIS A 212 -0.87 8.11 -31.78
CA HIS A 212 -0.01 8.26 -32.95
C HIS A 212 -0.55 9.23 -34.02
N ASN A 213 -1.60 10.00 -33.70
CA ASN A 213 -1.99 11.10 -34.56
C ASN A 213 -0.85 12.13 -34.48
N ASN A 214 0.08 12.03 -35.43
CA ASN A 214 1.32 12.81 -35.56
C ASN A 214 1.00 14.31 -35.65
N ILE A 215 0.67 14.93 -34.53
CA ILE A 215 0.81 16.38 -34.38
C ILE A 215 2.32 16.58 -34.23
N ASP A 216 2.99 16.82 -35.35
CA ASP A 216 4.41 17.14 -35.39
C ASP A 216 4.63 18.45 -34.62
N ARG A 217 5.14 18.33 -33.39
CA ARG A 217 5.50 19.44 -32.52
C ARG A 217 6.98 19.75 -32.67
N GLU A 218 7.33 21.03 -32.58
CA GLU A 218 8.73 21.48 -32.61
C GLU A 218 9.57 20.86 -31.47
N THR A 219 8.92 20.60 -30.33
CA THR A 219 9.55 20.05 -29.12
C THR A 219 8.72 18.91 -28.55
N PRO A 220 9.35 17.83 -28.06
CA PRO A 220 8.63 16.71 -27.49
C PRO A 220 8.05 17.07 -26.11
N ALA A 221 6.92 16.45 -25.77
CA ALA A 221 6.33 16.54 -24.43
C ALA A 221 7.32 16.04 -23.36
N TRP A 222 7.31 16.69 -22.20
CA TRP A 222 8.23 16.38 -21.11
C TRP A 222 7.58 16.50 -19.73
N LEU A 223 8.16 15.81 -18.76
CA LEU A 223 7.79 15.83 -17.34
C LEU A 223 9.04 16.11 -16.51
N LEU A 224 9.00 17.18 -15.70
CA LEU A 224 9.95 17.42 -14.61
C LEU A 224 9.32 16.90 -13.32
N VAL A 225 10.12 16.17 -12.54
CA VAL A 225 9.72 15.62 -11.24
C VAL A 225 10.92 15.65 -10.32
N GLU A 226 10.65 15.94 -9.05
CA GLU A 226 11.61 15.83 -7.96
C GLU A 226 11.29 14.58 -7.12
N PHE A 227 12.28 13.68 -6.99
CA PHE A 227 12.22 12.50 -6.14
C PHE A 227 12.78 12.84 -4.76
N GLY A 228 12.00 12.57 -3.73
CA GLY A 228 12.42 12.70 -2.34
C GLY A 228 12.22 11.39 -1.60
N GLU A 229 13.08 11.14 -0.62
CA GLU A 229 12.64 10.33 0.51
C GLU A 229 11.53 11.09 1.22
N PRO A 230 10.52 10.39 1.78
CA PRO A 230 9.52 11.05 2.59
C PRO A 230 10.25 11.83 3.67
N ILE A 231 10.07 13.15 3.65
CA ILE A 231 10.54 13.97 4.76
C ILE A 231 9.56 13.62 5.86
N GLU A 232 9.93 12.62 6.65
CA GLU A 232 9.17 12.12 7.79
C GLU A 232 9.12 13.21 8.87
N VAL A 233 8.34 14.24 8.60
CA VAL A 233 7.74 15.15 9.57
C VAL A 233 6.90 14.32 10.56
N ARG A 234 6.40 13.15 10.15
CA ARG A 234 5.48 12.35 10.96
C ARG A 234 6.08 11.08 11.56
N ASP A 235 7.16 10.52 11.00
CA ASP A 235 7.88 9.35 11.54
C ASP A 235 6.91 8.29 12.14
N LEU A 236 5.81 8.04 11.43
CA LEU A 236 4.66 7.26 11.93
C LEU A 236 5.08 5.80 12.16
N ASP A 237 6.00 5.32 11.33
CA ASP A 237 6.55 3.98 11.40
C ASP A 237 7.36 3.72 12.69
N ASN A 238 7.85 4.77 13.37
CA ASN A 238 8.51 4.66 14.68
C ASN A 238 7.61 5.07 15.85
N ILE A 239 6.36 5.50 15.63
CA ILE A 239 5.39 5.69 16.70
C ILE A 239 4.92 4.30 17.14
N ARG A 240 5.62 3.76 18.15
CA ARG A 240 5.34 2.42 18.69
C ARG A 240 4.14 2.37 19.63
N SER A 241 3.72 3.52 20.17
CA SER A 241 2.61 3.59 21.12
C SER A 241 1.32 3.96 20.40
N VAL A 242 0.31 3.11 20.55
CA VAL A 242 -1.07 3.35 20.08
C VAL A 242 -1.64 4.63 20.73
N ASP A 243 -1.10 5.05 21.86
CA ASP A 243 -1.61 6.16 22.68
C ASP A 243 -0.82 7.47 22.53
N THR A 244 0.02 7.59 21.50
CA THR A 244 0.72 8.86 21.20
C THR A 244 0.29 9.46 19.89
N ILE A 245 -0.08 10.74 19.94
CA ILE A 245 -0.41 11.57 18.79
C ILE A 245 0.79 12.49 18.56
N ARG A 246 1.32 12.49 17.34
CA ARG A 246 2.35 13.46 16.94
C ARG A 246 1.68 14.59 16.18
N THR A 247 1.82 15.80 16.69
CA THR A 247 1.32 17.02 16.04
C THR A 247 2.49 17.80 15.44
N THR A 248 2.21 18.47 14.33
CA THR A 248 3.14 19.43 13.75
C THR A 248 2.88 20.79 14.39
N THR A 249 3.89 21.39 14.99
CA THR A 249 3.79 22.75 15.51
C THR A 249 3.58 23.76 14.38
N HIS A 250 3.06 24.94 14.69
CA HIS A 250 2.76 26.00 13.72
C HIS A 250 3.93 26.33 12.78
N ASP A 251 5.18 26.17 13.25
CA ASP A 251 6.39 26.46 12.49
C ASP A 251 6.74 25.39 11.44
N MET A 252 5.97 24.30 11.34
CA MET A 252 6.18 23.13 10.46
C MET A 252 7.54 22.43 10.59
N THR A 253 8.41 22.90 11.47
CA THR A 253 9.80 22.44 11.65
C THR A 253 9.99 21.60 12.91
N ARG A 254 9.08 21.70 13.88
CA ARG A 254 9.15 20.94 15.15
C ARG A 254 7.90 20.08 15.34
N PHE A 255 8.12 18.93 15.98
CA PHE A 255 7.07 17.99 16.36
C PHE A 255 6.97 17.92 17.87
N SER A 256 5.75 17.90 18.37
CA SER A 256 5.46 17.49 19.73
C SER A 256 4.72 16.16 19.68
N GLN A 257 5.16 15.23 20.51
CA GLN A 257 4.43 14.00 20.77
C GLN A 257 3.63 14.24 22.03
N HIS A 258 2.32 14.11 21.93
CA HIS A 258 1.40 14.19 23.04
C HIS A 258 0.81 12.81 23.28
N SER A 259 0.51 12.49 24.53
CA SER A 259 -0.40 11.37 24.79
C SER A 259 -1.79 11.68 24.23
N VAL A 260 -2.59 10.66 23.92
CA VAL A 260 -3.99 10.87 23.48
C VAL A 260 -4.76 11.69 24.52
N ALA A 261 -4.55 11.43 25.82
CA ALA A 261 -5.18 12.18 26.90
C ALA A 261 -4.79 13.68 26.89
N GLU A 262 -3.49 13.98 26.78
CA GLU A 262 -2.99 15.35 26.70
C GLU A 262 -3.50 16.07 25.43
N TYR A 263 -3.54 15.36 24.31
CA TYR A 263 -4.05 15.89 23.05
C TYR A 263 -5.55 16.24 23.16
N LYS A 264 -6.37 15.34 23.69
CA LYS A 264 -7.81 15.57 23.93
C LYS A 264 -8.07 16.72 24.90
N HIS A 265 -7.23 16.89 25.91
CA HIS A 265 -7.32 18.03 26.81
C HIS A 265 -6.92 19.35 26.12
N THR A 266 -6.00 19.29 25.16
CA THR A 266 -5.49 20.49 24.46
C THR A 266 -6.43 20.94 23.34
N TYR A 267 -7.12 20.01 22.67
CA TYR A 267 -7.94 20.28 21.50
C TYR A 267 -9.37 19.76 21.70
N TYR A 268 -10.34 20.68 21.75
CA TYR A 268 -11.75 20.32 21.86
C TYR A 268 -12.26 19.60 20.61
N LEU A 269 -13.01 18.51 20.82
CA LEU A 269 -13.81 17.91 19.75
C LEU A 269 -14.97 18.84 19.41
N LEU A 270 -15.14 19.16 18.13
CA LEU A 270 -16.23 20.00 17.65
C LEU A 270 -17.24 19.18 16.82
N ASP A 271 -18.52 19.52 16.93
CA ASP A 271 -19.56 18.99 16.06
C ASP A 271 -19.52 19.65 14.66
N ALA A 272 -20.38 19.20 13.73
CA ALA A 272 -20.46 19.76 12.38
C ALA A 272 -20.89 21.24 12.33
N ALA A 273 -21.48 21.77 13.41
CA ALA A 273 -21.86 23.16 13.57
C ALA A 273 -20.79 23.98 14.34
N GLY A 274 -19.68 23.35 14.75
CA GLY A 274 -18.59 23.98 15.49
C GLY A 274 -18.78 24.06 17.01
N HIS A 275 -19.79 23.40 17.58
CA HIS A 275 -19.97 23.35 19.03
C HIS A 275 -19.05 22.32 19.66
N ALA A 276 -18.47 22.66 20.81
CA ALA A 276 -17.68 21.71 21.59
C ALA A 276 -18.54 20.54 22.08
N ILE A 277 -18.09 19.32 21.78
CA ILE A 277 -18.63 18.09 22.32
C ILE A 277 -17.76 17.68 23.50
N ASP A 278 -18.39 17.38 24.63
CA ASP A 278 -17.68 16.87 25.80
C ASP A 278 -17.31 15.40 25.57
N GLU A 279 -16.01 15.10 25.59
CA GLU A 279 -15.49 13.74 25.45
C GLU A 279 -15.21 13.14 26.84
N PRO A 280 -15.50 11.86 27.08
CA PRO A 280 -15.12 11.19 28.33
C PRO A 280 -13.59 11.15 28.46
N PHE A 281 -13.09 11.24 29.69
CA PHE A 281 -11.66 11.17 29.97
C PHE A 281 -11.06 9.82 29.56
N GLU A 282 -9.82 9.84 29.07
CA GLU A 282 -9.13 8.58 28.66
C GLU A 282 -8.90 7.64 29.85
N GLU A 283 -8.81 8.15 31.08
CA GLU A 283 -8.71 7.35 32.30
C GLU A 283 -9.92 6.42 32.44
N ASP A 284 -11.14 6.97 32.29
CA ASP A 284 -12.39 6.22 32.33
C ASP A 284 -12.47 5.18 31.20
N LEU A 285 -12.03 5.56 30.00
CA LEU A 285 -11.99 4.66 28.85
C LEU A 285 -11.00 3.50 29.06
N SER A 286 -9.87 3.76 29.72
CA SER A 286 -8.85 2.74 30.00
C SER A 286 -9.38 1.66 30.95
N ASP A 287 -10.18 2.03 31.94
CA ASP A 287 -10.84 1.11 32.87
C ASP A 287 -11.90 0.26 32.16
N ILE A 288 -12.68 0.87 31.27
CA ILE A 288 -13.65 0.14 30.43
C ILE A 288 -12.93 -0.87 29.52
N ARG A 289 -11.79 -0.52 28.93
CA ARG A 289 -10.98 -1.44 28.12
C ARG A 289 -10.48 -2.62 28.96
N ARG A 290 -9.95 -2.36 30.16
CA ARG A 290 -9.51 -3.41 31.10
C ARG A 290 -10.66 -4.35 31.49
N MET A 291 -11.84 -3.80 31.79
CA MET A 291 -13.02 -4.61 32.09
C MET A 291 -13.42 -5.50 30.92
N ARG A 292 -13.36 -4.99 29.68
CA ARG A 292 -13.64 -5.78 28.47
C ARG A 292 -12.62 -6.90 28.26
N THR A 293 -11.33 -6.63 28.44
CA THR A 293 -10.27 -7.65 28.33
C THR A 293 -10.44 -8.74 29.38
N ASN A 294 -10.68 -8.37 30.63
CA ASN A 294 -10.92 -9.33 31.71
C ASN A 294 -12.17 -10.19 31.44
N ALA A 295 -13.24 -9.59 30.90
CA ALA A 295 -14.45 -10.31 30.53
C ALA A 295 -14.21 -11.26 29.34
N SER A 296 -13.43 -10.86 28.33
CA SER A 296 -13.08 -11.74 27.21
C SER A 296 -12.22 -12.92 27.65
N ASP A 297 -11.27 -12.70 28.56
CA ASP A 297 -10.39 -13.75 29.07
C ASP A 297 -11.16 -14.76 29.92
N LEU A 298 -12.10 -14.29 30.75
CA LEU A 298 -13.04 -15.16 31.48
C LEU A 298 -13.92 -15.98 30.52
N GLY A 299 -14.43 -15.35 29.46
CA GLY A 299 -15.22 -16.03 28.43
C GLY A 299 -14.42 -17.09 27.66
N LEU A 300 -13.16 -16.81 27.35
CA LEU A 300 -12.26 -17.75 26.69
C LEU A 300 -11.92 -18.93 27.61
N GLY A 301 -11.64 -18.67 28.88
CA GLY A 301 -11.42 -19.70 29.89
C GLY A 301 -12.64 -20.61 30.05
N PHE A 302 -13.85 -20.04 30.07
CA PHE A 302 -15.09 -20.81 30.16
C PHE A 302 -15.32 -21.68 28.92
N ARG A 303 -15.01 -21.18 27.71
CA ARG A 303 -15.08 -21.96 26.47
C ARG A 303 -14.06 -23.10 26.43
N LEU A 304 -12.84 -22.87 26.91
CA LEU A 304 -11.81 -23.91 27.00
C LEU A 304 -12.23 -25.01 28.00
N LEU A 305 -12.76 -24.63 29.16
CA LEU A 305 -13.28 -25.58 30.15
C LEU A 305 -14.44 -26.41 29.59
N LEU A 306 -15.40 -25.79 28.92
CA LEU A 306 -16.51 -26.49 28.26
C LEU A 306 -16.03 -27.43 27.15
N SER A 307 -15.02 -27.03 26.37
CA SER A 307 -14.43 -27.87 25.32
C SER A 307 -13.74 -29.10 25.92
N THR A 308 -12.98 -28.95 27.02
CA THR A 308 -12.37 -30.09 27.71
C THR A 308 -13.40 -31.02 28.35
N ALA A 309 -14.50 -30.48 28.89
CA ALA A 309 -15.58 -31.28 29.47
C ALA A 309 -16.34 -32.09 28.40
N LEU A 310 -16.46 -31.59 27.17
CA LEU A 310 -17.11 -32.29 26.07
C LEU A 310 -16.26 -33.42 25.45
N VAL A 311 -14.94 -33.36 25.58
CA VAL A 311 -14.01 -34.41 25.10
C VAL A 311 -13.92 -35.58 26.08
N CYS A 312 -14.13 -35.35 27.39
CA CYS A 312 -14.15 -36.40 28.41
C CYS A 312 -15.54 -37.02 28.61
N LYS A 313 -16.19 -37.48 27.52
CA LYS A 313 -17.33 -38.39 27.65
C LYS A 313 -16.79 -39.83 27.75
N PRO A 314 -16.91 -40.52 28.90
CA PRO A 314 -16.47 -41.91 29.01
C PRO A 314 -17.34 -42.79 28.10
N SER A 315 -16.67 -43.62 27.30
CA SER A 315 -17.24 -44.73 26.52
C SER A 315 -17.75 -45.84 27.42
#